data_AF-A0A0D2JAC9-F1
#
_entry.id   AF-A0A0D2JAC9-F1
#
_cell.length_a   1.000
_cell.length_b   1.000
_cell.length_c   1.000
_cell.angle_alpha   90.00
_cell.angle_beta   90.00
_cell.angle_gamma   90.00
#
_symmetry.space_group_name_H-M   'P 1'
#
loop_
_entity.id
_entity.type
_entity.pdbx_description
1 polymer ?
#
loop_
_entity_poly.entity_id
_entity_poly.type
_entity_poly.pdbx_seq_one_letter_code
_entity_poly.pdbx_strand_id
1 'polypeptide(L)'
;MEKLSIQKDVEVPPAAGAAAGADPFPQPGSPGGGKRLRFGILDRPPVVEAILLGFQQYLVMLGSTVLIPSIVVPPMGANDTDLAAVINTIFFASGIITLIQTLVGDRLPIVQGGSFAYISPALAITAQIKATMTFPSEHERFLYTIRVVSGGVIGSGLIVFGIGFFGIIHPVLRAISPVTVAVNIAVLSIALIGAGFPGIMPCPHLGFIVIFLVILFSQYLTKVSVPLGRGRRWHIFKLCPVILGLFISW
;
A
#
# COMPACT_ATOMS: atom_id res chain seq x y z
N MET A 1 9.75 -61.98 11.36
CA MET A 1 8.83 -60.90 10.95
C MET A 1 9.50 -59.58 11.31
N GLU A 2 10.57 -59.22 10.61
CA GLU A 2 10.55 -58.48 9.33
C GLU A 2 10.28 -56.97 9.55
N LYS A 3 11.40 -56.24 9.69
CA LYS A 3 11.80 -54.96 9.05
C LYS A 3 12.96 -54.39 9.88
N LEU A 4 14.22 -54.75 9.57
CA LEU A 4 15.18 -53.94 8.79
C LEU A 4 15.01 -52.42 9.03
N SER A 5 15.82 -51.82 9.92
CA SER A 5 17.14 -51.24 9.64
C SER A 5 17.10 -49.96 8.80
N ILE A 6 17.46 -48.82 9.40
CA ILE A 6 18.48 -47.88 8.88
C ILE A 6 18.81 -46.86 10.00
N GLN A 7 20.11 -46.85 10.35
CA GLN A 7 20.94 -45.89 11.11
C GLN A 7 20.33 -44.48 11.28
N LYS A 8 20.34 -43.79 12.42
CA LYS A 8 21.31 -43.64 13.52
C LYS A 8 22.75 -43.44 13.06
N ASP A 9 23.05 -42.21 12.62
CA ASP A 9 24.34 -41.50 12.72
C ASP A 9 24.09 -40.02 12.33
N VAL A 10 23.68 -39.20 13.29
CA VAL A 10 23.75 -37.72 13.16
C VAL A 10 25.02 -37.31 13.88
N GLU A 11 26.12 -37.36 13.12
CA GLU A 11 27.43 -36.88 13.56
C GLU A 11 27.49 -35.36 13.37
N VAL A 12 27.76 -34.64 14.46
CA VAL A 12 28.11 -33.21 14.43
C VAL A 12 29.62 -33.11 14.49
N PRO A 13 30.27 -32.53 13.47
CA PRO A 13 31.34 -31.56 13.75
C PRO A 13 31.48 -30.47 12.66
N PRO A 14 32.40 -29.49 12.80
CA PRO A 14 32.55 -28.53 13.88
C PRO A 14 32.48 -27.07 13.36
N ALA A 15 32.55 -26.09 14.26
CA ALA A 15 32.68 -24.68 13.90
C ALA A 15 34.05 -24.34 13.29
N ALA A 16 34.04 -23.35 12.39
CA ALA A 16 35.15 -22.58 11.81
C ALA A 16 35.78 -23.09 10.49
N GLY A 17 35.57 -22.32 9.43
CA GLY A 17 36.31 -22.40 8.16
C GLY A 17 35.68 -21.50 7.10
N ALA A 18 36.23 -20.30 6.92
CA ALA A 18 35.80 -19.32 5.95
C ALA A 18 35.72 -19.91 4.52
N ALA A 19 34.53 -19.89 3.91
CA ALA A 19 34.35 -20.05 2.48
C ALA A 19 33.43 -18.93 1.99
N ALA A 20 34.04 -17.99 1.31
CA ALA A 20 33.41 -16.87 0.64
C ALA A 20 32.45 -17.33 -0.46
N GLY A 21 31.36 -16.59 -0.65
CA GLY A 21 30.63 -16.52 -1.91
C GLY A 21 29.52 -17.54 -2.11
N ALA A 22 28.37 -17.33 -1.46
CA ALA A 22 27.10 -17.82 -1.97
C ALA A 22 25.99 -16.83 -1.57
N ASP A 23 25.75 -15.85 -2.42
CA ASP A 23 24.62 -14.93 -2.25
C ASP A 23 23.31 -15.74 -2.33
N PRO A 24 22.35 -15.56 -1.39
CA PRO A 24 21.03 -16.20 -1.44
C PRO A 24 20.15 -15.73 -2.61
N PHE A 25 20.61 -14.72 -3.35
CA PHE A 25 19.89 -14.09 -4.43
C PHE A 25 20.42 -14.58 -5.78
N PRO A 26 19.56 -15.05 -6.69
CA PRO A 26 19.97 -15.41 -8.04
C PRO A 26 20.70 -14.23 -8.71
N GLN A 27 21.99 -14.40 -8.94
CA GLN A 27 22.81 -13.48 -9.72
C GLN A 27 22.23 -13.38 -11.15
N PRO A 28 22.15 -12.17 -11.74
CA PRO A 28 21.58 -11.98 -13.06
C PRO A 28 22.49 -12.62 -14.13
N GLY A 29 22.22 -13.89 -14.47
CA GLY A 29 23.00 -14.61 -15.48
C GLY A 29 22.75 -16.12 -15.57
N SER A 30 22.12 -16.77 -14.59
CA SER A 30 21.87 -18.22 -14.63
C SER A 30 20.57 -18.58 -15.38
N PRO A 31 20.59 -19.51 -16.36
CA PRO A 31 19.42 -19.95 -17.10
C PRO A 31 18.61 -20.99 -16.29
N GLY A 32 17.69 -20.50 -15.44
CA GLY A 32 16.71 -21.32 -14.71
C GLY A 32 15.31 -20.73 -14.83
N GLY A 33 14.36 -21.50 -15.34
CA GLY A 33 13.01 -21.09 -15.78
C GLY A 33 11.99 -20.70 -14.68
N GLY A 34 12.28 -19.66 -13.91
CA GLY A 34 11.28 -18.88 -13.16
C GLY A 34 10.97 -17.57 -13.89
N LYS A 35 9.78 -16.97 -13.71
CA LYS A 35 9.46 -15.63 -14.26
C LYS A 35 10.55 -14.64 -13.81
N ARG A 36 11.44 -14.28 -14.73
CA ARG A 36 12.59 -13.40 -14.49
C ARG A 36 12.09 -11.99 -14.17
N LEU A 37 12.38 -11.48 -12.98
CA LEU A 37 12.12 -10.09 -12.62
C LEU A 37 12.90 -9.18 -13.59
N ARG A 38 12.24 -8.12 -14.08
CA ARG A 38 12.84 -7.19 -15.05
C ARG A 38 13.84 -6.23 -14.38
N PHE A 39 13.61 -5.93 -13.10
CA PHE A 39 14.50 -5.22 -12.19
C PHE A 39 14.42 -5.88 -10.80
N GLY A 40 15.57 -6.12 -10.17
CA GLY A 40 15.69 -6.45 -8.75
C GLY A 40 15.60 -5.21 -7.85
N ILE A 41 15.53 -5.42 -6.54
CA ILE A 41 15.37 -4.34 -5.54
C ILE A 41 16.58 -3.36 -5.55
N LEU A 42 17.77 -3.88 -5.83
CA LEU A 42 19.02 -3.12 -5.84
C LEU A 42 19.41 -2.65 -7.25
N ASP A 43 18.64 -3.02 -8.27
CA ASP A 43 18.94 -2.63 -9.65
C ASP A 43 18.64 -1.15 -9.86
N ARG A 44 19.50 -0.48 -10.62
CA ARG A 44 19.33 0.93 -10.99
C ARG A 44 18.82 1.00 -12.43
N PRO A 45 17.49 1.14 -12.66
CA PRO A 45 16.96 1.32 -14.00
C PRO A 45 17.48 2.63 -14.62
N PRO A 46 17.43 2.75 -15.97
CA PRO A 46 17.73 4.02 -16.64
C PRO A 46 16.91 5.16 -16.03
N VAL A 47 17.53 6.32 -15.79
CA VAL A 47 16.92 7.45 -15.05
C VAL A 47 15.55 7.83 -15.59
N VAL A 48 15.38 7.88 -16.92
CA VAL A 48 14.10 8.19 -17.56
C VAL A 48 13.03 7.13 -17.25
N GLU A 49 13.39 5.84 -17.29
CA GLU A 49 12.47 4.75 -16.94
C GLU A 49 12.13 4.82 -15.45
N ALA A 50 13.09 5.12 -14.57
CA ALA A 50 12.87 5.28 -13.15
C ALA A 50 11.89 6.43 -12.83
N ILE A 51 12.06 7.59 -13.47
CA ILE A 51 11.18 8.75 -13.29
C ILE A 51 9.75 8.42 -13.73
N LEU A 52 9.58 7.79 -14.90
CA LEU A 52 8.26 7.41 -15.41
C LEU A 52 7.57 6.40 -14.50
N LEU A 53 8.29 5.40 -14.00
CA LEU A 53 7.77 4.40 -13.06
C LEU A 53 7.41 5.02 -11.71
N GLY A 54 8.22 5.95 -11.21
CA GLY A 54 7.93 6.69 -9.97
C GLY A 54 6.69 7.57 -10.12
N PHE A 55 6.57 8.28 -11.24
CA PHE A 55 5.38 9.10 -11.53
C PHE A 55 4.12 8.25 -11.65
N GLN A 56 4.22 7.08 -12.29
CA GLN A 56 3.12 6.13 -12.35
C GLN A 56 2.68 5.66 -10.95
N GLN A 57 3.64 5.29 -10.09
CA GLN A 57 3.33 4.86 -8.73
C GLN A 57 2.68 5.99 -7.92
N TYR A 58 3.13 7.23 -8.11
CA TYR A 58 2.50 8.41 -7.52
C TYR A 58 1.03 8.54 -7.94
N LEU A 59 0.72 8.45 -9.24
CA LEU A 59 -0.65 8.55 -9.74
C LEU A 59 -1.57 7.45 -9.20
N VAL A 60 -1.07 6.23 -9.04
CA VAL A 60 -1.85 5.13 -8.45
C VAL A 60 -2.17 5.41 -6.98
N MET A 61 -1.20 5.94 -6.22
CA MET A 61 -1.37 6.25 -4.80
C MET A 61 -2.23 7.51 -4.57
N LEU A 62 -2.25 8.44 -5.52
CA LEU A 62 -3.00 9.70 -5.44
C LEU A 62 -4.47 9.44 -5.10
N GLY A 63 -5.11 8.50 -5.79
CA GLY A 63 -6.52 8.16 -5.56
C GLY A 63 -6.81 7.75 -4.12
N SER A 64 -6.02 6.83 -3.56
CA SER A 64 -6.17 6.40 -2.16
C SER A 64 -5.89 7.52 -1.15
N THR A 65 -4.88 8.35 -1.42
CA THR A 65 -4.45 9.41 -0.50
C THR A 65 -5.46 10.56 -0.42
N VAL A 66 -6.17 10.87 -1.52
CA VAL A 66 -7.26 11.86 -1.53
C VAL A 66 -8.55 11.26 -0.96
N LEU A 67 -8.80 9.98 -1.19
CA LEU A 67 -10.04 9.33 -0.77
C LEU A 67 -10.22 9.33 0.75
N ILE A 68 -9.16 9.03 1.51
CA ILE A 68 -9.21 8.96 2.98
C ILE A 68 -9.71 10.28 3.61
N PRO A 69 -9.05 11.43 3.39
CA PRO A 69 -9.52 12.71 3.94
C PRO A 69 -10.87 13.11 3.38
N SER A 70 -11.18 12.82 2.11
CA SER A 70 -12.50 13.13 1.51
C SER A 70 -13.65 12.42 2.22
N ILE A 71 -13.41 11.23 2.78
CA ILE A 71 -14.41 10.49 3.56
C ILE A 71 -14.48 10.99 5.01
N VAL A 72 -13.31 11.23 5.62
CA VAL A 72 -13.19 11.38 7.08
C VAL A 72 -13.34 12.84 7.55
N VAL A 73 -12.88 13.81 6.75
CA VAL A 73 -12.76 15.22 7.15
C VAL A 73 -14.11 15.96 7.11
N PRO A 74 -14.97 15.82 6.07
CA PRO A 74 -16.25 16.55 6.04
C PRO A 74 -17.17 16.27 7.25
N PRO A 75 -17.34 15.01 7.72
CA PRO A 75 -18.13 14.72 8.93
C PRO A 75 -17.64 15.43 10.20
N MET A 76 -16.38 15.88 10.24
CA MET A 76 -15.81 16.60 11.38
C MET A 76 -16.32 18.05 11.49
N GLY A 77 -16.94 18.60 10.43
CA GLY A 77 -17.35 20.02 10.34
C GLY A 77 -16.34 20.90 9.59
N ALA A 78 -15.50 20.29 8.75
CA ALA A 78 -14.48 20.98 7.98
C ALA A 78 -15.08 21.72 6.76
N ASN A 79 -14.55 22.90 6.45
CA ASN A 79 -14.86 23.60 5.21
C ASN A 79 -13.98 23.08 4.05
N ASP A 80 -14.29 23.46 2.81
CA ASP A 80 -13.49 23.05 1.63
C ASP A 80 -12.01 23.47 1.72
N THR A 81 -11.74 24.63 2.34
CA THR A 81 -10.38 25.11 2.61
C THR A 81 -9.64 24.21 3.60
N ASP A 82 -10.35 23.72 4.63
CA ASP A 82 -9.80 22.84 5.65
C ASP A 82 -9.53 21.45 5.06
N LEU A 83 -10.46 20.93 4.24
CA LEU A 83 -10.28 19.68 3.51
C LEU A 83 -9.05 19.75 2.58
N ALA A 84 -8.92 20.82 1.80
CA ALA A 84 -7.76 21.03 0.93
C ALA A 84 -6.44 21.09 1.71
N ALA A 85 -6.43 21.77 2.87
CA ALA A 85 -5.27 21.82 3.75
C ALA A 85 -4.89 20.43 4.29
N VAL A 86 -5.87 19.61 4.69
CA VAL A 86 -5.61 18.24 5.15
C VAL A 86 -5.09 17.35 4.01
N ILE A 87 -5.65 17.47 2.80
CA ILE A 87 -5.18 16.76 1.61
C ILE A 87 -3.71 17.11 1.31
N ASN A 88 -3.36 18.40 1.31
CA ASN A 88 -1.98 18.84 1.09
C ASN A 88 -1.04 18.31 2.16
N THR A 89 -1.49 18.33 3.43
CA THR A 89 -0.69 17.85 4.56
C THR A 89 -0.42 16.35 4.47
N ILE A 90 -1.43 15.53 4.13
CA ILE A 90 -1.24 14.08 4.02
C ILE A 90 -0.32 13.72 2.84
N PHE A 91 -0.38 14.45 1.72
CA PHE A 91 0.56 14.27 0.61
C PHE A 91 1.99 14.61 1.01
N PHE A 92 2.17 15.75 1.66
CA PHE A 92 3.48 16.21 2.09
C PHE A 92 4.10 15.25 3.11
N ALA A 93 3.33 14.86 4.13
CA ALA A 93 3.76 13.90 5.14
C ALA A 93 4.06 12.51 4.54
N SER A 94 3.21 12.01 3.64
CA SER A 94 3.42 10.75 2.91
C SER A 94 4.71 10.76 2.09
N GLY A 95 5.02 11.87 1.43
CA GLY A 95 6.27 12.07 0.69
C GLY A 95 7.49 12.00 1.62
N ILE A 96 7.48 12.74 2.73
CA ILE A 96 8.56 12.72 3.72
C ILE A 96 8.77 11.32 4.30
N ILE A 97 7.69 10.67 4.74
CA ILE A 97 7.78 9.33 5.37
C ILE A 97 8.27 8.29 4.34
N THR A 98 7.86 8.40 3.07
CA THR A 98 8.38 7.54 2.00
C THR A 98 9.88 7.77 1.77
N LEU A 99 10.35 9.02 1.74
CA LEU A 99 11.78 9.31 1.65
C LEU A 99 12.55 8.75 2.85
N ILE A 100 12.02 8.89 4.07
CA ILE A 100 12.64 8.32 5.27
C ILE A 100 12.68 6.78 5.19
N GLN A 101 11.59 6.12 4.80
CA GLN A 101 11.50 4.66 4.65
C GLN A 101 12.52 4.11 3.64
N THR A 102 12.67 4.81 2.51
CA THR A 102 13.54 4.37 1.42
C THR A 102 15.02 4.72 1.65
N LEU A 103 15.33 5.80 2.37
CA LEU A 103 16.71 6.24 2.61
C LEU A 103 17.31 5.69 3.91
N VAL A 104 16.55 5.71 5.00
CA VAL A 104 17.04 5.44 6.38
C VAL A 104 16.40 4.19 6.97
N GLY A 105 15.13 3.91 6.67
CA GLY A 105 14.40 2.74 7.15
C GLY A 105 14.91 1.44 6.53
N ASP A 106 13.99 0.57 6.13
CA ASP A 106 14.36 -0.77 5.63
C ASP A 106 15.00 -0.74 4.23
N ARG A 107 15.11 0.46 3.62
CA ARG A 107 15.63 0.69 2.25
C ARG A 107 14.89 -0.08 1.16
N LEU A 108 13.69 -0.54 1.49
CA LEU A 108 12.79 -1.18 0.55
C LEU A 108 11.97 -0.11 -0.19
N PRO A 109 11.66 -0.32 -1.48
CA PRO A 109 10.85 0.60 -2.28
C PRO A 109 9.37 0.50 -1.90
N ILE A 110 9.04 0.99 -0.70
CA ILE A 110 7.68 0.99 -0.13
C ILE A 110 7.18 2.43 -0.09
N VAL A 111 6.08 2.69 -0.79
CA VAL A 111 5.39 3.98 -0.72
C VAL A 111 4.49 4.00 0.50
N GLN A 112 4.69 5.00 1.36
CA GLN A 112 3.96 5.17 2.61
C GLN A 112 2.79 6.14 2.40
N GLY A 113 1.66 5.88 3.04
CA GLY A 113 0.45 6.69 2.90
C GLY A 113 -0.56 6.45 4.02
N GLY A 114 -1.72 7.10 3.94
CA GLY A 114 -2.80 6.89 4.89
C GLY A 114 -3.33 5.45 4.82
N SER A 115 -3.72 4.89 5.97
CA SER A 115 -4.29 3.55 6.06
C SER A 115 -5.82 3.60 6.17
N PHE A 116 -6.50 2.86 5.29
CA PHE A 116 -7.95 2.72 5.31
C PHE A 116 -8.49 2.10 6.60
N ALA A 117 -7.66 1.36 7.34
CA ALA A 117 -8.05 0.80 8.64
C ALA A 117 -8.41 1.89 9.68
N TYR A 118 -7.94 3.13 9.50
CA TYR A 118 -8.25 4.24 10.39
C TYR A 118 -9.55 4.99 10.04
N ILE A 119 -10.19 4.71 8.90
CA ILE A 119 -11.43 5.41 8.52
C ILE A 119 -12.55 5.13 9.53
N SER A 120 -12.85 3.86 9.78
CA SER A 120 -13.91 3.45 10.71
C SER A 120 -13.72 4.03 12.12
N PRO A 121 -12.55 3.91 12.79
CA PRO A 121 -12.36 4.50 14.11
C PRO A 121 -12.37 6.04 14.08
N ALA A 122 -11.86 6.69 13.03
CA ALA A 122 -11.92 8.15 12.92
C ALA A 122 -13.37 8.66 12.81
N LEU A 123 -14.21 7.99 12.02
CA LEU A 123 -15.63 8.30 11.92
C LEU A 123 -16.37 8.03 13.23
N ALA A 124 -16.03 6.95 13.94
CA ALA A 124 -16.62 6.64 15.25
C ALA A 124 -16.29 7.73 16.29
N ILE A 125 -15.03 8.18 16.36
CA ILE A 125 -14.62 9.29 17.23
C ILE A 125 -15.39 10.57 16.86
N THR A 126 -15.49 10.87 15.56
CA THR A 126 -16.21 12.05 15.06
C THR A 126 -17.68 12.03 15.44
N ALA A 127 -18.35 10.88 15.25
CA ALA A 127 -19.75 10.69 15.63
C ALA A 127 -19.95 10.87 17.15
N GLN A 128 -19.04 10.33 17.95
CA GLN A 128 -19.12 10.45 19.41
C GLN A 128 -18.92 11.89 19.89
N ILE A 129 -17.95 12.62 19.32
CA ILE A 129 -17.72 14.04 19.62
C ILE A 129 -18.96 14.87 19.25
N LYS A 130 -19.53 14.64 18.07
CA LYS A 130 -20.75 15.31 17.62
C LYS A 130 -21.96 15.03 18.53
N ALA A 131 -22.06 13.84 19.11
CA ALA A 131 -23.15 13.47 20.00
C ALA A 131 -22.97 13.96 21.45
N THR A 132 -21.73 14.07 21.92
CA THR A 132 -21.43 14.34 23.34
C THR A 132 -21.13 15.81 23.61
N MET A 133 -20.53 16.51 22.65
CA MET A 133 -20.04 17.88 22.83
C MET A 133 -20.79 18.83 21.90
N THR A 134 -21.13 20.00 22.43
CA THR A 134 -21.69 21.11 21.65
C THR A 134 -20.58 22.12 21.37
N PHE A 135 -20.50 22.58 20.13
CA PHE A 135 -19.54 23.57 19.68
C PHE A 135 -20.29 24.79 19.16
N PRO A 136 -19.77 26.00 19.38
CA PRO A 136 -20.40 27.23 18.89
C PRO A 136 -20.24 27.38 17.36
N SER A 137 -19.24 26.74 16.76
CA SER A 137 -18.98 26.76 15.32
C SER A 137 -18.55 25.37 14.82
N GLU A 138 -18.95 25.05 13.58
CA GLU A 138 -18.54 23.85 12.85
C GLU A 138 -17.01 23.77 12.70
N HIS A 139 -16.35 24.92 12.48
CA HIS A 139 -14.89 24.98 12.35
C HIS A 139 -14.17 24.65 13.66
N GLU A 140 -14.71 25.06 14.82
CA GLU A 140 -14.16 24.68 16.11
C GLU A 140 -14.32 23.17 16.37
N ARG A 141 -15.47 22.60 15.97
CA ARG A 141 -15.67 21.14 16.03
C ARG A 141 -14.64 20.42 15.17
N PHE A 142 -14.35 20.93 13.97
CA PHE A 142 -13.31 20.37 13.11
C PHE A 142 -11.94 20.41 13.80
N LEU A 143 -11.50 21.58 14.28
CA LEU A 143 -10.19 21.73 14.94
C LEU A 143 -10.04 20.83 16.17
N TYR A 144 -11.11 20.68 16.96
CA TYR A 144 -11.11 19.77 18.10
C TYR A 144 -11.04 18.32 17.64
N THR A 145 -11.90 17.93 16.70
CA THR A 145 -12.01 16.54 16.22
C THR A 145 -10.73 16.07 15.53
N ILE A 146 -10.15 16.88 14.64
CA ILE A 146 -8.91 16.54 13.95
C ILE A 146 -7.75 16.40 14.95
N ARG A 147 -7.70 17.23 15.99
CA ARG A 147 -6.71 17.10 17.06
C ARG A 147 -6.85 15.79 17.83
N VAL A 148 -8.08 15.41 18.20
CA VAL A 148 -8.34 14.14 18.91
C VAL A 148 -7.98 12.94 18.03
N VAL A 149 -8.39 12.95 16.75
CA VAL A 149 -8.09 11.87 15.81
C VAL A 149 -6.59 11.76 15.56
N SER A 150 -5.89 12.87 15.30
CA SER A 150 -4.43 12.87 15.14
C SER A 150 -3.72 12.39 16.40
N GLY A 151 -4.16 12.81 17.59
CA GLY A 151 -3.64 12.31 18.86
C GLY A 151 -3.84 10.79 19.02
N GLY A 152 -5.01 10.29 18.63
CA GLY A 152 -5.32 8.86 18.60
C GLY A 152 -4.41 8.06 17.65
N VAL A 153 -4.15 8.58 16.46
CA VAL A 153 -3.25 7.96 15.46
C VAL A 153 -1.79 7.97 15.96
N ILE A 154 -1.34 9.05 16.60
CA ILE A 154 -0.01 9.09 17.23
C ILE A 154 0.07 8.06 18.36
N GLY A 155 -0.95 8.00 19.21
CA GLY A 155 -1.02 7.03 20.31
C GLY A 155 -1.00 5.58 19.84
N SER A 156 -1.78 5.24 18.82
CA SER A 156 -1.76 3.90 18.23
C SER A 156 -0.40 3.58 17.60
N GLY A 157 0.23 4.55 16.92
CA GLY A 157 1.57 4.42 16.37
C GLY A 157 2.63 4.13 17.42
N LEU A 158 2.61 4.83 18.56
CA LEU A 158 3.53 4.59 19.67
C LEU A 158 3.34 3.21 20.31
N ILE A 159 2.10 2.74 20.44
CA ILE A 159 1.81 1.40 20.95
C ILE A 159 2.38 0.34 19.99
N VAL A 160 2.14 0.48 18.68
CA VAL A 160 2.66 -0.44 17.67
C VAL A 160 4.19 -0.41 17.64
N PHE A 161 4.79 0.77 17.75
CA PHE A 161 6.24 0.94 17.86
C PHE A 161 6.79 0.21 19.09
N GLY A 162 6.15 0.36 20.25
CA GLY A 162 6.52 -0.34 21.48
C GLY A 162 6.45 -1.86 21.32
N ILE A 163 5.33 -2.39 20.79
CA ILE A 163 5.16 -3.83 20.54
C ILE A 163 6.25 -4.36 19.59
N GLY A 164 6.62 -3.58 18.57
CA GLY A 164 7.71 -3.89 17.65
C GLY A 164 9.07 -3.90 18.34
N PHE A 165 9.35 -2.89 19.16
CA PHE A 165 10.61 -2.78 19.91
C PHE A 165 10.81 -3.94 20.90
N PHE A 166 9.75 -4.40 21.56
CA PHE A 166 9.81 -5.56 22.46
C PHE A 166 9.88 -6.92 21.74
N GLY A 167 9.87 -6.97 20.40
CA GLY A 167 9.97 -8.21 19.64
C GLY A 167 8.72 -9.12 19.71
N ILE A 168 7.62 -8.63 20.28
CA ILE A 168 6.36 -9.39 20.44
C ILE A 168 5.71 -9.68 19.08
N ILE A 169 6.09 -8.94 18.04
CA ILE A 169 5.60 -9.13 16.66
C ILE A 169 5.93 -10.54 16.14
N HIS A 170 7.09 -11.12 16.47
CA HIS A 170 7.51 -12.40 15.90
C HIS A 170 6.56 -13.59 16.23
N PRO A 171 6.19 -13.85 17.51
CA PRO A 171 5.23 -14.91 17.82
C PRO A 171 3.83 -14.61 17.25
N VAL A 172 3.42 -13.34 17.23
CA VAL A 172 2.13 -12.92 16.66
C VAL A 172 2.07 -13.23 15.16
N LEU A 173 3.12 -12.90 14.40
CA LEU A 173 3.20 -13.22 12.96
C LEU A 173 3.20 -14.73 12.69
N ARG A 174 3.70 -15.56 13.62
CA ARG A 174 3.64 -17.02 13.51
C ARG A 174 2.23 -17.59 13.73
N ALA A 175 1.42 -16.90 14.54
CA ALA A 175 0.03 -17.28 14.78
C ALA A 175 -0.92 -16.86 13.64
N ILE A 176 -0.57 -15.79 12.92
CA ILE A 176 -1.40 -15.27 11.83
C ILE A 176 -1.16 -16.10 10.56
N SER A 177 -2.20 -16.82 10.12
CA SER A 177 -2.15 -17.51 8.84
C SER A 177 -2.29 -16.53 7.67
N PRO A 178 -1.65 -16.79 6.50
CA PRO A 178 -1.84 -15.98 5.30
C PRO A 178 -3.31 -15.86 4.86
N VAL A 179 -4.11 -16.88 5.16
CA VAL A 179 -5.55 -16.91 4.87
C VAL A 179 -6.28 -15.84 5.68
N THR A 180 -5.96 -15.71 6.97
CA THR A 180 -6.56 -14.69 7.84
C THR A 180 -6.23 -13.28 7.36
N VAL A 181 -5.00 -13.03 6.91
CA VAL A 181 -4.60 -11.73 6.34
C VAL A 181 -5.40 -11.43 5.07
N ALA A 182 -5.51 -12.38 4.16
CA ALA A 182 -6.26 -12.20 2.92
C ALA A 182 -7.74 -11.90 3.18
N VAL A 183 -8.37 -12.62 4.12
CA VAL A 183 -9.76 -12.38 4.52
C VAL A 183 -9.93 -11.00 5.13
N ASN A 184 -9.03 -10.57 6.02
CA ASN A 184 -9.10 -9.23 6.63
C ASN A 184 -8.99 -8.11 5.58
N ILE A 185 -8.09 -8.25 4.59
CA ILE A 185 -7.96 -7.28 3.49
C ILE A 185 -9.23 -7.25 2.63
N ALA A 186 -9.84 -8.42 2.36
CA ALA A 186 -11.09 -8.51 1.62
C ALA A 186 -12.24 -7.80 2.36
N VAL A 187 -12.37 -8.03 3.68
CA VAL A 187 -13.38 -7.37 4.52
C VAL A 187 -13.19 -5.85 4.54
N LEU A 188 -11.95 -5.36 4.70
CA LEU A 188 -11.64 -3.93 4.62
C LEU A 188 -12.04 -3.33 3.26
N SER A 189 -11.77 -4.07 2.17
CA SER A 189 -12.13 -3.64 0.82
C SER A 189 -13.64 -3.59 0.60
N ILE A 190 -14.38 -4.60 1.12
CA ILE A 190 -15.85 -4.62 1.07
C ILE A 190 -16.44 -3.49 1.91
N ALA A 191 -15.86 -3.17 3.07
CA ALA A 191 -16.33 -2.06 3.90
C ALA A 191 -16.20 -0.70 3.19
N LEU A 192 -15.16 -0.53 2.36
CA LEU A 192 -14.92 0.71 1.61
C LEU A 192 -15.91 0.93 0.47
N ILE A 193 -16.59 -0.10 -0.03
CA ILE A 193 -17.64 0.03 -1.05
C ILE A 193 -18.71 1.01 -0.58
N GLY A 194 -19.12 0.94 0.69
CA GLY A 194 -20.13 1.84 1.26
C GLY A 194 -19.74 3.32 1.24
N ALA A 195 -18.44 3.62 1.31
CA ALA A 195 -17.93 4.99 1.26
C ALA A 195 -17.56 5.43 -0.17
N GLY A 196 -17.12 4.51 -1.03
CA GLY A 196 -16.68 4.80 -2.40
C GLY A 196 -17.84 4.95 -3.39
N PHE A 197 -18.89 4.13 -3.29
CA PHE A 197 -20.02 4.16 -4.22
C PHE A 197 -20.77 5.51 -4.25
N PRO A 198 -21.07 6.17 -3.11
CA PRO A 198 -21.71 7.48 -3.10
C PRO A 198 -20.94 8.55 -3.90
N GLY A 199 -19.61 8.45 -3.97
CA GLY A 199 -18.78 9.38 -4.75
C GLY A 199 -18.90 9.21 -6.27
N ILE A 200 -19.36 8.04 -6.73
CA ILE A 200 -19.56 7.73 -8.17
C ILE A 200 -20.98 8.10 -8.63
N MET A 201 -21.94 8.18 -7.68
CA MET A 201 -23.35 8.46 -7.97
C MET A 201 -23.63 9.78 -8.71
N PRO A 202 -22.85 10.87 -8.56
CA PRO A 202 -23.05 12.08 -9.35
C PRO A 202 -22.90 11.85 -10.86
N CYS A 203 -21.97 10.97 -11.27
CA CYS A 203 -21.67 10.67 -12.67
C CYS A 203 -21.46 9.15 -12.88
N PRO A 204 -22.53 8.33 -12.83
CA PRO A 204 -22.40 6.87 -12.83
C PRO A 204 -21.82 6.34 -14.14
N HIS A 205 -22.16 6.96 -15.28
CA HIS A 205 -21.67 6.56 -16.60
C HIS A 205 -20.14 6.56 -16.68
N LEU A 206 -19.49 7.61 -16.14
CA LEU A 206 -18.03 7.72 -16.11
C LEU A 206 -17.41 6.77 -15.09
N GLY A 207 -18.05 6.56 -13.94
CA GLY A 207 -17.53 5.59 -12.96
C GLY A 207 -17.52 4.16 -13.48
N PHE A 208 -18.62 3.71 -14.08
CA PHE A 208 -18.73 2.35 -14.60
C PHE A 208 -17.80 2.12 -15.80
N ILE A 209 -17.63 3.12 -16.68
CA ILE A 209 -16.72 2.98 -17.81
C ILE A 209 -15.25 2.89 -17.36
N VAL A 210 -14.83 3.67 -16.34
CA VAL A 210 -13.48 3.57 -15.75
C VAL A 210 -13.27 2.21 -15.10
N ILE A 211 -14.22 1.74 -14.27
CA ILE A 211 -14.12 0.42 -13.61
C ILE A 211 -14.00 -0.69 -14.65
N PHE A 212 -14.84 -0.66 -15.68
CA PHE A 212 -14.80 -1.63 -16.78
C PHE A 212 -13.48 -1.59 -17.53
N LEU A 213 -12.99 -0.41 -17.92
CA LEU A 213 -11.71 -0.25 -18.63
C LEU A 213 -10.53 -0.75 -17.78
N VAL A 214 -10.51 -0.44 -16.49
CA VAL A 214 -9.45 -0.91 -15.60
C VAL A 214 -9.46 -2.44 -15.49
N ILE A 215 -10.63 -3.06 -15.35
CA ILE A 215 -10.76 -4.53 -15.34
C ILE A 215 -10.34 -5.11 -16.69
N LEU A 216 -10.78 -4.53 -17.80
CA LEU A 216 -10.44 -4.98 -19.15
C LEU A 216 -8.92 -4.89 -19.40
N PHE A 217 -8.29 -3.76 -19.05
CA PHE A 217 -6.85 -3.58 -19.20
C PHE A 217 -6.05 -4.46 -18.24
N SER A 218 -6.47 -4.57 -16.98
CA SER A 218 -5.78 -5.38 -15.96
C SER A 218 -5.92 -6.89 -16.19
N GLN A 219 -7.06 -7.36 -16.71
CA GLN A 219 -7.33 -8.81 -16.84
C GLN A 219 -7.11 -9.32 -18.28
N TYR A 220 -7.42 -8.53 -19.30
CA TYR A 220 -7.41 -8.98 -20.70
C TYR A 220 -6.13 -8.56 -21.45
N LEU A 221 -5.61 -7.34 -21.24
CA LEU A 221 -4.41 -6.86 -21.92
C LEU A 221 -3.08 -7.26 -21.27
N THR A 222 -3.11 -7.95 -20.13
CA THR A 222 -1.92 -8.51 -19.49
C THR A 222 -1.16 -9.50 -20.38
N LYS A 223 -1.81 -10.03 -21.44
CA LYS A 223 -1.20 -10.95 -22.42
C LYS A 223 -0.71 -10.27 -23.71
N VAL A 224 -1.06 -9.01 -23.98
CA VAL A 224 -0.68 -8.32 -25.24
C VAL A 224 0.57 -7.47 -25.02
N SER A 225 1.69 -7.89 -25.62
CA SER A 225 2.92 -7.11 -25.64
C SER A 225 2.99 -6.38 -26.97
N VAL A 226 2.81 -5.05 -26.96
CA VAL A 226 2.82 -4.25 -28.20
C VAL A 226 4.27 -3.98 -28.61
N PRO A 227 4.72 -4.43 -29.80
CA PRO A 227 6.07 -4.20 -30.28
C PRO A 227 6.14 -2.80 -30.92
N LEU A 228 6.60 -1.79 -30.18
CA LEU A 228 6.92 -0.49 -30.78
C LEU A 228 8.38 -0.52 -31.28
N GLY A 229 8.55 -0.26 -32.57
CA GLY A 229 9.77 -0.50 -33.36
C GLY A 229 11.02 0.21 -32.82
N ARG A 230 11.74 -0.47 -31.93
CA ARG A 230 13.17 -0.26 -31.63
C ARG A 230 13.76 -1.34 -30.71
N GLY A 231 13.46 -2.62 -30.95
CA GLY A 231 14.11 -3.77 -30.28
C GLY A 231 13.93 -3.90 -28.76
N ARG A 232 13.32 -2.92 -28.07
CA ARG A 232 12.97 -2.98 -26.64
C ARG A 232 11.49 -3.30 -26.50
N ARG A 233 11.17 -4.44 -25.88
CA ARG A 233 9.80 -4.79 -25.48
C ARG A 233 9.44 -4.02 -24.21
N TRP A 234 8.64 -2.96 -24.34
CA TRP A 234 8.09 -2.26 -23.18
C TRP A 234 6.69 -2.80 -22.89
N HIS A 235 6.51 -3.39 -21.71
CA HIS A 235 5.20 -3.90 -21.26
C HIS A 235 4.30 -2.77 -20.73
N ILE A 236 4.08 -1.71 -21.50
CA ILE A 236 3.33 -0.50 -21.08
C ILE A 236 1.93 -0.88 -20.53
N PHE A 237 1.28 -1.87 -21.15
CA PHE A 237 -0.05 -2.37 -20.74
C PHE A 237 -0.07 -3.16 -19.43
N LYS A 238 1.06 -3.71 -18.98
CA LYS A 238 1.15 -4.36 -17.65
C LYS A 238 1.42 -3.36 -16.52
N LEU A 239 1.91 -2.17 -16.88
CA LEU A 239 2.35 -1.18 -15.91
C LEU A 239 1.27 -0.14 -15.62
N CYS A 240 0.54 0.36 -16.64
CA CYS A 240 -0.35 1.52 -16.47
C CYS A 240 -1.87 1.28 -16.69
N PRO A 241 -2.49 0.16 -16.27
CA PRO A 241 -3.91 -0.08 -16.57
C PRO A 241 -4.86 0.98 -15.98
N VAL A 242 -4.55 1.49 -14.78
CA VAL A 242 -5.36 2.53 -14.11
C VAL A 242 -5.24 3.89 -14.80
N ILE A 243 -4.01 4.30 -15.15
CA ILE A 243 -3.75 5.59 -15.81
C ILE A 243 -4.32 5.58 -17.24
N LEU A 244 -4.15 4.48 -17.97
CA LEU A 244 -4.72 4.31 -19.31
C LEU A 244 -6.26 4.34 -19.25
N GLY A 245 -6.86 3.71 -18.24
CA GLY A 245 -8.30 3.76 -17.99
C GLY A 245 -8.81 5.19 -17.75
N LEU A 246 -8.10 5.97 -16.94
CA LEU A 246 -8.44 7.37 -16.67
C LEU A 246 -8.30 8.27 -17.90
N PHE A 247 -7.21 8.13 -18.67
CA PHE A 247 -6.98 8.94 -19.87
C PHE A 247 -7.99 8.67 -21.00
N ILE A 248 -8.52 7.45 -21.10
CA ILE A 248 -9.49 7.10 -22.16
C ILE A 248 -10.92 7.47 -21.74
N SER A 249 -11.20 7.51 -20.43
CA SER A 249 -12.52 7.85 -19.92
C SER A 249 -12.81 9.35 -19.84
N TRP A 250 -11.78 10.20 -19.83
CA TRP A 250 -11.88 11.66 -19.80
C TRP A 250 -11.86 12.22 -21.22
#